data_AF-A0AA92I0G8-F1
#
_entry.id   AF-A0AA92I0G8-F1
#
_cell.length_a   1.000
_cell.length_b   1.000
_cell.length_c   1.000
_cell.angle_alpha   90.00
_cell.angle_beta   90.00
_cell.angle_gamma   90.00
#
_symmetry.space_group_name_H-M   'P 1'
#
loop_
_entity.id
_entity.type
_entity.pdbx_description
1 polymer ?
#
loop_
_entity_poly.entity_id
_entity_poly.type
_entity_poly.pdbx_seq_one_letter_code
_entity_poly.pdbx_strand_id
1 'polypeptide(L)' 'ALPPAPVPTLDGGILDQVRAFEASILRDSLERHRFNQRQTAEALGLGYHQLRGMLKKHGLIPPAHLRP' A
#
# COMPACT_ATOMS: atom_id res chain seq x y z
N ALA A 1 10.15 -14.69 -20.98
CA ALA A 1 9.67 -13.33 -20.68
C ALA A 1 8.79 -13.42 -19.44
N LEU A 2 9.06 -12.62 -18.40
CA LEU A 2 8.08 -12.48 -17.30
C LEU A 2 6.77 -12.00 -17.94
N PRO A 3 5.60 -12.56 -17.60
CA PRO A 3 4.34 -11.96 -18.04
C PRO A 3 4.35 -10.49 -17.57
N PRO A 4 3.95 -9.52 -18.42
CA PRO A 4 3.76 -8.17 -17.93
C PRO A 4 2.76 -8.28 -16.77
N ALA A 5 3.17 -7.83 -15.58
CA ALA A 5 2.23 -7.70 -14.47
C ALA A 5 1.00 -6.97 -15.01
N PRO A 6 -0.22 -7.45 -14.75
CA PRO A 6 -1.42 -6.84 -15.31
C PRO A 6 -1.37 -5.36 -14.97
N VAL A 7 -1.15 -4.53 -15.99
CA VAL A 7 -1.30 -3.09 -15.87
C VAL A 7 -2.76 -2.90 -15.47
N PRO A 8 -3.05 -2.38 -14.26
CA PRO A 8 -4.43 -2.13 -13.91
C PRO A 8 -4.99 -1.18 -14.98
N THR A 9 -6.05 -1.60 -15.67
CA THR A 9 -6.86 -0.68 -16.47
C THR A 9 -7.50 0.26 -15.46
N LEU A 10 -6.89 1.43 -15.29
CA LEU A 10 -7.32 2.40 -14.29
C LEU A 10 -8.48 3.21 -14.89
N ASP A 11 -9.68 2.65 -14.80
CA ASP A 11 -10.90 3.41 -15.04
C ASP A 11 -11.06 4.44 -13.89
N GLY A 12 -11.15 5.73 -14.23
CA GLY A 12 -11.29 6.82 -13.25
C GLY A 12 -10.38 8.03 -13.53
N GLY A 13 -10.59 9.10 -12.76
CA GLY A 13 -9.80 10.33 -12.88
C GLY A 13 -8.37 10.17 -12.36
N ILE A 14 -7.48 11.12 -12.64
CA ILE A 14 -6.07 11.10 -12.22
C ILE A 14 -5.90 10.78 -10.73
N LEU A 15 -6.79 11.30 -9.88
CA LEU A 15 -6.76 11.05 -8.43
C LEU A 15 -7.02 9.58 -8.06
N ASP A 16 -7.87 8.87 -8.82
CA ASP A 16 -8.12 7.44 -8.64
C ASP A 16 -6.90 6.62 -9.03
N GLN A 17 -6.25 7.03 -10.12
CA GLN A 17 -5.03 6.39 -10.62
C GLN A 17 -3.88 6.51 -9.62
N VAL A 18 -3.66 7.71 -9.08
CA VAL A 18 -2.67 7.95 -8.01
C VAL A 18 -2.99 7.08 -6.79
N ARG A 19 -4.26 7.01 -6.38
CA ARG A 19 -4.65 6.17 -5.24
C ARG A 19 -4.39 4.67 -5.47
N ALA A 20 -4.62 4.17 -6.67
CA ALA A 20 -4.37 2.77 -7.02
C ALA A 20 -2.86 2.47 -7.06
N PHE A 21 -2.06 3.40 -7.58
CA PHE A 21 -0.61 3.29 -7.62
C PHE A 21 0.03 3.37 -6.22
N GLU A 22 -0.40 4.31 -5.39
CA GLU A 22 0.01 4.38 -3.97
C GLU A 22 -0.30 3.04 -3.27
N ALA A 23 -1.49 2.48 -3.49
CA ALA A 23 -1.89 1.22 -2.89
C ALA A 23 -1.06 0.02 -3.40
N SER A 24 -0.65 -0.01 -4.67
CA SER A 24 0.15 -1.11 -5.21
C SER A 24 1.56 -1.12 -4.62
N ILE A 25 2.22 0.04 -4.51
CA ILE A 25 3.53 0.16 -3.86
C ILE A 25 3.47 -0.29 -2.40
N LEU A 26 2.44 0.14 -1.66
CA LEU A 26 2.26 -0.23 -0.25
C LEU A 26 2.09 -1.74 -0.09
N ARG A 27 1.29 -2.40 -0.94
CA ARG A 27 1.10 -3.86 -0.90
C ARG A 27 2.38 -4.63 -1.21
N ASP A 28 3.02 -4.31 -2.32
CA ASP A 28 4.26 -4.97 -2.75
C ASP A 28 5.37 -4.79 -1.71
N SER A 29 5.49 -3.60 -1.12
CA SER A 29 6.46 -3.35 -0.06
C SER A 29 6.16 -4.14 1.21
N LEU A 30 4.88 -4.24 1.61
CA LEU A 30 4.49 -5.08 2.74
C LEU A 30 4.84 -6.55 2.48
N GLU A 31 4.52 -7.08 1.29
CA GLU A 31 4.81 -8.47 0.93
C GLU A 31 6.31 -8.77 0.97
N ARG A 32 7.14 -7.89 0.38
CA ARG A 32 8.61 -8.00 0.40
C ARG A 32 9.19 -8.03 1.82
N HIS A 33 8.58 -7.31 2.75
CA HIS A 33 9.00 -7.24 4.14
C HIS A 33 8.19 -8.16 5.07
N ARG A 34 7.49 -9.17 4.52
CA ARG A 34 6.70 -10.15 5.28
C ARG A 34 5.70 -9.49 6.25
N PHE A 35 5.05 -8.44 5.78
CA PHE A 35 4.08 -7.60 6.50
C PHE A 35 4.65 -6.91 7.75
N ASN A 36 5.98 -6.82 7.89
CA ASN A 36 6.61 -6.05 8.96
C ASN A 36 6.51 -4.55 8.66
N GLN A 37 5.53 -3.89 9.27
CA GLN A 37 5.26 -2.46 9.03
C GLN A 37 6.44 -1.55 9.40
N ARG A 38 7.25 -1.90 10.42
CA ARG A 38 8.42 -1.09 10.78
C ARG A 38 9.48 -1.12 9.69
N GLN A 39 9.84 -2.32 9.23
CA GLN A 39 10.81 -2.49 8.13
C GLN A 39 10.27 -1.90 6.82
N THR A 40 8.97 -2.06 6.55
CA THR A 40 8.32 -1.48 5.37
C THR A 40 8.39 0.05 5.39
N ALA A 41 8.17 0.66 6.55
CA ALA A 41 8.23 2.11 6.71
C ALA A 41 9.65 2.62 6.43
N GLU A 42 10.66 1.96 7.02
CA GLU A 42 12.07 2.28 6.79
C GLU A 42 12.46 2.15 5.31
N ALA A 43 12.07 1.05 4.65
CA ALA A 43 12.36 0.81 3.24
C ALA A 43 11.69 1.83 2.30
N LEU A 44 10.54 2.37 2.69
CA LEU A 44 9.82 3.41 1.95
C LEU A 44 10.25 4.84 2.32
N GLY A 45 11.17 5.01 3.28
CA GLY A 45 11.55 6.33 3.79
C GLY A 45 10.42 7.05 4.54
N LEU A 46 9.45 6.30 5.06
CA LEU A 46 8.31 6.81 5.81
C LEU A 46 8.52 6.63 7.31
N GLY A 47 8.00 7.56 8.10
CA GLY A 47 7.76 7.31 9.52
C GLY A 47 6.68 6.23 9.69
N TYR A 48 6.80 5.40 10.74
CA TYR A 48 5.82 4.35 11.04
C TYR A 48 4.37 4.87 11.09
N HIS A 49 4.16 6.04 11.67
CA HIS A 49 2.84 6.68 11.72
C HIS A 49 2.32 7.10 10.33
N GLN A 50 3.21 7.57 9.45
CA GLN A 50 2.86 7.95 8.07
C GLN A 50 2.47 6.71 7.27
N LEU A 51 3.27 5.64 7.35
CA LEU A 51 2.93 4.35 6.73
C LEU A 51 1.55 3.90 7.17
N ARG A 52 1.30 3.85 8.48
CA ARG A 52 0.01 3.40 9.02
C ARG A 52 -1.16 4.28 8.55
N GLY A 53 -0.95 5.59 8.44
CA GLY A 53 -1.92 6.52 7.86
C GLY A 53 -2.25 6.19 6.42
N MET A 54 -1.24 5.93 5.59
CA MET A 54 -1.42 5.52 4.20
C MET A 54 -2.13 4.16 4.09
N LEU A 55 -1.72 3.16 4.87
CA LEU A 55 -2.38 1.85 4.89
C LEU A 55 -3.87 1.97 5.23
N LYS A 56 -4.23 2.84 6.17
CA LYS A 56 -5.64 3.12 6.50
C LYS A 56 -6.36 3.84 5.34
N LYS A 57 -5.73 4.86 4.74
CA LYS A 57 -6.27 5.61 3.59
C LYS A 57 -6.61 4.70 2.41
N HIS A 58 -5.79 3.67 2.18
CA HIS A 58 -5.98 2.69 1.10
C HIS A 58 -6.73 1.42 1.52
N GLY A 59 -7.25 1.34 2.75
CA GLY A 59 -8.03 0.19 3.23
C GLY A 59 -7.21 -1.11 3.35
N LEU A 60 -5.89 -1.03 3.49
CA LEU A 60 -4.98 -2.17 3.56
C LEU A 60 -4.83 -2.76 4.97
N ILE A 61 -5.33 -2.07 5.99
CA ILE A 61 -5.39 -2.55 7.36
C ILE A 61 -6.77 -2.26 7.96
N PRO A 62 -7.31 -3.18 8.79
CA PRO A 62 -8.51 -2.90 9.54
C PRO A 62 -8.27 -1.72 10.48
N PRO A 63 -9.27 -0.85 10.67
CA PRO A 63 -9.12 0.28 11.56
C PRO A 63 -8.98 -0.22 13.00
N ALA A 64 -8.18 0.50 13.81
CA ALA A 64 -7.65 0.04 15.10
C ALA A 64 -8.70 -0.49 16.10
N HIS A 65 -9.94 -0.03 15.97
CA HIS A 65 -11.10 -0.35 16.80
C HIS A 65 -11.90 -1.58 16.35
N LEU A 66 -11.55 -2.23 15.24
CA LEU A 66 -12.04 -3.57 14.90
C LEU A 66 -11.03 -4.61 15.37
N ARG A 67 -11.11 -4.98 16.65
CA ARG A 67 -10.67 -6.27 17.18
C ARG A 67 -11.76 -6.77 18.13
N PRO A 68 -12.22 -8.04 18.03
CA PRO A 68 -12.96 -8.66 19.12
C PRO A 68 -12.08 -8.80 20.36
#